data_AF-A0A7J6R9N7-F1
#
_entry.id   AF-A0A7J6R9N7-F1
#
_cell.length_a   1.000
_cell.length_b   1.000
_cell.length_c   1.000
_cell.angle_alpha   90.00
_cell.angle_beta   90.00
_cell.angle_gamma   90.00
#
_symmetry.space_group_name_H-M   'P 1'
#
loop_
_entity.id
_entity.type
_entity.pdbx_description
1 polymer ?
#
loop_
_entity_poly.entity_id
_entity_poly.type
_entity_poly.pdbx_seq_one_letter_code
_entity_poly.pdbx_strand_id
1 'polypeptide(L)'
;NFTAMTRLDHNRGLLQLAHCINAHHEGLDIHPTHIDNFVIWGNHSPNMYPDVNHATVRGRKIKDLLPHPDWITNEFMTRVQQRGKEIIEAAGKSSAPSAAMSCVDQMRDWALGSDNKWVSMAVIGKNKESYGIDSYGVDTDLCFSFPVITDGESWTKVGGLEMTEFGYSMLQRNVQELKAERDMVRNLMGCEVNFGESWVPRYGWLWRHYGGASLQLEREEGEGRYCVAELGISVVAGAALGRVVGVVHGNRKTSEAALEVLKVFRPQVVYLEADATSFRLTAE
;
A
#
# COMPACT_ATOMS: atom_id res chain seq x y z
N ASN A 1 6.16 -12.95 -2.10
CA ASN A 1 4.81 -12.37 -2.24
C ASN A 1 4.70 -11.12 -1.37
N PHE A 2 5.52 -10.11 -1.60
CA PHE A 2 5.53 -8.89 -0.77
C PHE A 2 4.67 -7.80 -1.42
N THR A 3 3.89 -7.09 -0.61
CA THR A 3 3.09 -5.94 -1.03
C THR A 3 3.09 -4.88 0.07
N ALA A 4 3.02 -3.60 -0.28
CA ALA A 4 2.71 -2.52 0.66
C ALA A 4 1.27 -2.03 0.47
N MET A 5 0.71 -1.37 1.48
CA MET A 5 -0.70 -0.98 1.48
C MET A 5 -0.89 0.45 0.98
N THR A 6 -1.48 0.60 -0.19
CA THR A 6 -2.08 1.86 -0.71
C THR A 6 -3.60 1.81 -0.72
N ARG A 7 -4.20 0.75 -0.15
CA ARG A 7 -5.66 0.54 -0.11
C ARG A 7 -6.39 1.61 0.70
N LEU A 8 -5.78 2.14 1.76
CA LEU A 8 -6.37 3.24 2.52
C LEU A 8 -6.51 4.50 1.67
N ASP A 9 -5.50 4.82 0.86
CA ASP A 9 -5.53 5.99 -0.02
C ASP A 9 -6.53 5.77 -1.16
N HIS A 10 -6.60 4.54 -1.68
CA HIS A 10 -7.60 4.13 -2.65
C HIS A 10 -9.02 4.37 -2.09
N ASN A 11 -9.31 3.82 -0.90
CA ASN A 11 -10.60 3.96 -0.24
C ASN A 11 -10.95 5.44 0.05
N ARG A 12 -9.96 6.25 0.46
CA ARG A 12 -10.13 7.70 0.65
C ARG A 12 -10.47 8.42 -0.67
N GLY A 13 -9.79 8.06 -1.75
CA GLY A 13 -10.06 8.62 -3.07
C GLY A 13 -11.48 8.32 -3.55
N LEU A 14 -11.90 7.05 -3.48
CA LEU A 14 -13.28 6.66 -3.82
C LEU A 14 -14.32 7.44 -3.01
N LEU A 15 -14.10 7.61 -1.71
CA LEU A 15 -15.01 8.37 -0.84
C LEU A 15 -15.09 9.85 -1.22
N GLN A 16 -13.95 10.48 -1.51
CA GLN A 16 -13.90 11.89 -1.93
C GLN A 16 -14.61 12.10 -3.27
N LEU A 17 -14.43 11.19 -4.23
CA LEU A 17 -15.09 11.25 -5.53
C LEU A 17 -16.61 11.09 -5.39
N ALA A 18 -17.06 10.08 -4.64
CA ALA A 18 -18.48 9.85 -4.37
C ALA A 18 -19.14 11.08 -3.71
N HIS A 19 -18.50 11.63 -2.67
CA HIS A 19 -18.98 12.84 -2.00
C HIS A 19 -19.03 14.05 -2.93
N CYS A 20 -18.00 14.26 -3.75
CA CYS A 20 -17.98 15.37 -4.69
C CYS A 20 -19.14 15.27 -5.70
N ILE A 21 -19.35 14.10 -6.30
CA ILE A 21 -20.42 13.90 -7.29
C ILE A 21 -21.79 14.14 -6.65
N ASN A 22 -22.05 13.56 -5.46
CA ASN A 22 -23.34 13.76 -4.79
C ASN A 22 -23.56 15.22 -4.37
N ALA A 23 -22.50 15.97 -4.07
CA ALA A 23 -22.61 17.39 -3.71
C ALA A 23 -22.92 18.31 -4.90
N HIS A 24 -22.57 17.91 -6.13
CA HIS A 24 -22.73 18.74 -7.33
C HIS A 24 -23.86 18.28 -8.26
N HIS A 25 -24.44 17.10 -8.01
CA HIS A 25 -25.48 16.52 -8.86
C HIS A 25 -26.67 16.08 -8.02
N GLU A 26 -27.70 16.93 -7.97
CA GLU A 26 -28.95 16.61 -7.28
C GLU A 26 -29.59 15.34 -7.84
N GLY A 27 -30.09 14.47 -6.95
CA GLY A 27 -30.74 13.22 -7.33
C GLY A 27 -29.78 12.07 -7.69
N LEU A 28 -28.46 12.29 -7.69
CA LEU A 28 -27.50 11.18 -7.72
C LEU A 28 -27.25 10.65 -6.30
N ASP A 29 -27.18 9.32 -6.19
CA ASP A 29 -26.76 8.59 -5.00
C ASP A 29 -25.62 7.65 -5.37
N ILE A 30 -24.41 8.23 -5.40
CA ILE A 30 -23.17 7.52 -5.70
C ILE A 30 -22.56 7.02 -4.40
N HIS A 31 -22.55 5.70 -4.23
CA HIS A 31 -21.73 5.01 -3.24
C HIS A 31 -20.32 4.76 -3.81
N PRO A 32 -19.25 4.74 -2.98
CA PRO A 32 -17.88 4.42 -3.43
C PRO A 32 -17.76 3.14 -4.27
N THR A 33 -18.58 2.12 -4.01
CA THR A 33 -18.57 0.85 -4.75
C THR A 33 -19.15 0.94 -6.17
N HIS A 34 -19.80 2.05 -6.52
CA HIS A 34 -20.27 2.33 -7.88
C HIS A 34 -19.17 2.92 -8.77
N ILE A 35 -18.01 3.26 -8.20
CA ILE A 35 -16.86 3.80 -8.91
C ILE A 35 -15.92 2.63 -9.24
N ASP A 36 -15.55 2.53 -10.52
CA ASP A 36 -14.65 1.51 -11.05
C ASP A 36 -13.44 2.18 -11.71
N ASN A 37 -12.34 1.43 -11.88
CA ASN A 37 -11.12 1.86 -12.57
C ASN A 37 -10.43 3.11 -11.97
N PHE A 38 -10.65 3.38 -10.68
CA PHE A 38 -9.86 4.34 -9.91
C PHE A 38 -8.57 3.69 -9.40
N VAL A 39 -7.49 4.45 -9.34
CA VAL A 39 -6.19 3.91 -8.92
C VAL A 39 -5.34 4.96 -8.18
N ILE A 40 -4.56 4.46 -7.23
CA ILE A 40 -3.45 5.19 -6.61
C ILE A 40 -2.17 4.63 -7.19
N TRP A 41 -1.39 5.46 -7.85
CA TRP A 41 -0.07 5.09 -8.34
C TRP A 41 1.03 5.54 -7.39
N GLY A 42 2.13 4.79 -7.36
CA GLY A 42 3.36 5.21 -6.70
C GLY A 42 3.50 4.79 -5.25
N ASN A 43 4.10 5.67 -4.45
CA ASN A 43 4.45 5.40 -3.06
C ASN A 43 3.23 5.58 -2.14
N HIS A 44 3.27 5.00 -0.93
CA HIS A 44 2.37 5.39 0.16
C HIS A 44 2.94 6.65 0.85
N SER A 45 2.90 7.77 0.15
CA SER A 45 3.46 9.04 0.59
C SER A 45 2.57 10.22 0.17
N PRO A 46 2.79 11.43 0.70
CA PRO A 46 2.12 12.64 0.19
C PRO A 46 2.37 12.93 -1.30
N ASN A 47 3.30 12.23 -1.96
CA ASN A 47 3.55 12.34 -3.41
C ASN A 47 2.76 11.32 -4.25
N MET A 48 1.99 10.40 -3.63
CA MET A 48 1.14 9.45 -4.33
C MET A 48 0.29 10.12 -5.42
N TYR A 49 -0.06 9.39 -6.49
CA TYR A 49 -0.87 9.92 -7.58
C TYR A 49 -2.27 9.26 -7.62
N PRO A 50 -3.31 9.95 -7.10
CA PRO A 50 -4.70 9.55 -7.27
C PRO A 50 -5.17 9.84 -8.70
N ASP A 51 -5.38 8.80 -9.48
CA ASP A 51 -5.68 8.90 -10.91
C ASP A 51 -7.13 8.53 -11.21
N VAL A 52 -7.81 9.46 -11.88
CA VAL A 52 -9.22 9.36 -12.31
C VAL A 52 -9.36 9.32 -13.83
N ASN A 53 -8.27 9.24 -14.59
CA ASN A 53 -8.28 9.26 -16.06
C ASN A 53 -9.13 8.13 -16.66
N HIS A 54 -9.03 6.94 -16.05
CA HIS A 54 -9.74 5.73 -16.47
C HIS A 54 -10.97 5.45 -15.61
N ALA A 55 -11.18 6.22 -14.55
CA ALA A 55 -12.23 5.98 -13.58
C ALA A 55 -13.62 6.24 -14.19
N THR A 56 -14.54 5.33 -13.86
CA THR A 56 -15.93 5.40 -14.29
C THR A 56 -16.85 5.27 -13.09
N VAL A 57 -18.08 5.75 -13.24
CA VAL A 57 -19.15 5.53 -12.26
C VAL A 57 -20.41 5.13 -13.00
N ARG A 58 -20.92 3.93 -12.72
CA ARG A 58 -22.05 3.32 -13.44
C ARG A 58 -21.87 3.39 -14.98
N GLY A 59 -20.66 3.08 -15.45
CA GLY A 59 -20.31 3.07 -16.88
C GLY A 59 -20.09 4.44 -17.53
N ARG A 60 -20.23 5.56 -16.80
CA ARG A 60 -19.92 6.91 -17.29
C ARG A 60 -18.53 7.35 -16.84
N LYS A 61 -17.80 8.10 -17.67
CA LYS A 61 -16.50 8.67 -17.26
C LYS A 61 -16.71 9.57 -16.07
N ILE A 62 -15.93 9.37 -15.01
CA ILE A 62 -16.14 10.11 -13.76
C ILE A 62 -15.87 11.61 -13.96
N LYS A 63 -14.93 11.95 -14.84
CA LYS A 63 -14.56 13.33 -15.17
C LYS A 63 -15.72 14.18 -15.67
N ASP A 64 -16.71 13.57 -16.32
CA ASP A 64 -17.90 14.28 -16.83
C ASP A 64 -18.84 14.71 -15.68
N LEU A 65 -18.63 14.18 -14.48
CA LEU A 65 -19.41 14.47 -13.28
C LEU A 65 -18.62 15.28 -12.23
N LEU A 66 -17.36 15.62 -12.51
CA LEU A 66 -16.55 16.42 -11.60
C LEU A 66 -16.61 17.92 -11.99
N PRO A 67 -16.45 18.86 -11.05
CA PRO A 67 -16.72 20.28 -11.30
C PRO A 67 -15.85 20.92 -12.40
N HIS A 68 -14.54 20.78 -12.32
CA HIS A 68 -13.57 21.31 -13.30
C HIS A 68 -12.26 20.50 -13.24
N PRO A 69 -11.47 20.40 -14.33
CA PRO A 69 -10.16 19.76 -14.29
C PRO A 69 -9.23 20.23 -13.16
N ASP A 70 -9.28 21.52 -12.81
CA ASP A 70 -8.48 22.09 -11.72
C ASP A 70 -8.87 21.55 -10.33
N TRP A 71 -10.14 21.16 -10.15
CA TRP A 71 -10.57 20.50 -8.92
C TRP A 71 -9.84 19.17 -8.72
N ILE A 72 -9.60 18.43 -9.80
CA ILE A 72 -8.89 17.14 -9.75
C ILE A 72 -7.45 17.36 -9.26
N THR A 73 -6.73 18.28 -9.91
CA THR A 73 -5.29 18.49 -9.67
C THR A 73 -5.00 19.26 -8.37
N ASN A 74 -5.82 20.25 -8.02
CA ASN A 74 -5.53 21.16 -6.91
C ASN A 74 -6.27 20.79 -5.61
N GLU A 75 -7.48 20.24 -5.70
CA GLU A 75 -8.31 19.94 -4.53
C GLU A 75 -8.35 18.45 -4.21
N PHE A 76 -8.80 17.62 -5.15
CA PHE A 76 -8.94 16.18 -4.95
C PHE A 76 -7.62 15.51 -4.62
N MET A 77 -6.60 15.71 -5.45
CA MET A 77 -5.28 15.12 -5.23
C MET A 77 -4.69 15.55 -3.88
N THR A 78 -4.67 16.85 -3.61
CA THR A 78 -4.19 17.41 -2.33
C THR A 78 -4.93 16.81 -1.15
N ARG A 79 -6.25 16.71 -1.23
CA ARG A 79 -7.08 16.20 -0.14
C ARG A 79 -6.85 14.72 0.12
N VAL A 80 -6.65 13.90 -0.91
CA VAL A 80 -6.30 12.48 -0.74
C VAL A 80 -4.92 12.35 -0.09
N GLN A 81 -3.92 13.08 -0.60
CA GLN A 81 -2.55 13.09 -0.08
C GLN A 81 -2.46 13.56 1.38
N GLN A 82 -3.28 14.54 1.77
CA GLN A 82 -3.27 15.16 3.10
C GLN A 82 -4.32 14.58 4.05
N ARG A 83 -5.13 13.59 3.62
CA ARG A 83 -6.26 13.12 4.42
C ARG A 83 -5.88 12.59 5.80
N GLY A 84 -4.71 11.97 5.91
CA GLY A 84 -4.19 11.50 7.20
C GLY A 84 -3.97 12.64 8.18
N LYS A 85 -3.42 13.76 7.70
CA LYS A 85 -3.19 14.99 8.47
C LYS A 85 -4.50 15.64 8.90
N GLU A 86 -5.46 15.79 7.97
CA GLU A 86 -6.79 16.34 8.28
C GLU A 86 -7.51 15.56 9.40
N ILE A 87 -7.40 14.22 9.39
CA ILE A 87 -8.03 13.38 10.43
C ILE A 87 -7.36 13.63 11.79
N ILE A 88 -6.03 13.73 11.83
CA ILE A 88 -5.30 14.00 13.06
C ILE A 88 -5.67 15.38 13.61
N GLU A 89 -5.76 16.40 12.76
CA GLU A 89 -6.15 17.76 13.15
C GLU A 89 -7.58 17.82 13.69
N ALA A 90 -8.53 17.11 13.05
CA ALA A 90 -9.93 17.14 13.45
C ALA A 90 -10.25 16.26 14.67
N ALA A 91 -9.64 15.07 14.77
CA ALA A 91 -9.99 14.09 15.79
C ALA A 91 -8.98 14.00 16.95
N GLY A 92 -7.82 14.66 16.83
CA GLY A 92 -6.70 14.58 17.78
C GLY A 92 -6.06 13.18 17.87
N LYS A 93 -6.43 12.27 16.97
CA LYS A 93 -6.01 10.86 16.96
C LYS A 93 -5.77 10.40 15.53
N SER A 94 -4.93 9.38 15.38
CA SER A 94 -4.64 8.79 14.07
C SER A 94 -5.87 8.09 13.48
N SER A 95 -5.85 7.87 12.17
CA SER A 95 -6.87 7.15 11.40
C SER A 95 -6.80 5.62 11.55
N ALA A 96 -6.47 5.13 12.75
CA ALA A 96 -6.23 3.72 13.01
C ALA A 96 -7.40 2.79 12.59
N PRO A 97 -8.69 3.10 12.85
CA PRO A 97 -9.79 2.23 12.44
C PRO A 97 -9.94 2.10 10.92
N SER A 98 -9.79 3.20 10.18
CA SER A 98 -9.90 3.15 8.71
C SER A 98 -8.67 2.52 8.06
N ALA A 99 -7.48 2.69 8.66
CA ALA A 99 -6.29 1.96 8.26
C ALA A 99 -6.47 0.44 8.45
N ALA A 100 -6.96 0.02 9.62
CA ALA A 100 -7.27 -1.38 9.90
C ALA A 100 -8.29 -1.97 8.92
N MET A 101 -9.39 -1.26 8.65
CA MET A 101 -10.38 -1.70 7.66
C MET A 101 -9.75 -1.85 6.27
N SER A 102 -8.90 -0.91 5.87
CA SER A 102 -8.24 -0.96 4.56
C SER A 102 -7.23 -2.11 4.44
N CYS A 103 -6.58 -2.50 5.55
CA CYS A 103 -5.78 -3.73 5.60
C CYS A 103 -6.67 -4.95 5.32
N VAL A 104 -7.83 -5.02 5.98
CA VAL A 104 -8.78 -6.13 5.79
C VAL A 104 -9.32 -6.17 4.37
N ASP A 105 -9.68 -5.02 3.79
CA ASP A 105 -10.12 -4.92 2.40
C ASP A 105 -9.05 -5.44 1.43
N GLN A 106 -7.79 -5.01 1.60
CA GLN A 106 -6.68 -5.49 0.76
C GLN A 106 -6.48 -7.00 0.89
N MET A 107 -6.47 -7.52 2.11
CA MET A 107 -6.27 -8.95 2.33
C MET A 107 -7.45 -9.79 1.84
N ARG A 108 -8.68 -9.29 2.00
CA ARG A 108 -9.90 -9.92 1.48
C ARG A 108 -9.83 -10.05 -0.04
N ASP A 109 -9.57 -8.95 -0.73
CA ASP A 109 -9.55 -8.98 -2.19
C ASP A 109 -8.38 -9.80 -2.70
N TRP A 110 -7.23 -9.76 -2.03
CA TRP A 110 -6.11 -10.61 -2.41
C TRP A 110 -6.42 -12.11 -2.21
N ALA A 111 -7.05 -12.49 -1.10
CA ALA A 111 -7.32 -13.88 -0.78
C ALA A 111 -8.55 -14.47 -1.48
N LEU A 112 -9.55 -13.64 -1.83
CA LEU A 112 -10.84 -14.08 -2.38
C LEU A 112 -11.09 -13.58 -3.81
N GLY A 113 -10.20 -12.74 -4.33
CA GLY A 113 -10.36 -12.05 -5.60
C GLY A 113 -11.05 -10.69 -5.46
N SER A 114 -10.77 -9.79 -6.40
CA SER A 114 -11.32 -8.43 -6.44
C SER A 114 -12.57 -8.30 -7.31
N ASP A 115 -13.19 -9.42 -7.69
CA ASP A 115 -14.38 -9.47 -8.57
C ASP A 115 -14.18 -8.70 -9.89
N ASN A 116 -13.00 -8.88 -10.51
CA ASN A 116 -12.56 -8.14 -11.70
C ASN A 116 -12.47 -6.62 -11.55
N LYS A 117 -12.64 -6.08 -10.33
CA LYS A 117 -12.46 -4.66 -10.05
C LYS A 117 -11.00 -4.32 -9.82
N TRP A 118 -10.63 -3.10 -10.19
CA TRP A 118 -9.31 -2.57 -9.91
C TRP A 118 -9.18 -2.23 -8.44
N VAL A 119 -8.10 -2.68 -7.83
CA VAL A 119 -7.65 -2.25 -6.51
C VAL A 119 -6.23 -1.70 -6.63
N SER A 120 -5.89 -0.74 -5.78
CA SER A 120 -4.50 -0.27 -5.68
C SER A 120 -3.72 -1.18 -4.74
N MET A 121 -2.64 -1.77 -5.25
CA MET A 121 -1.68 -2.51 -4.43
C MET A 121 -0.27 -2.10 -4.81
N ALA A 122 0.55 -1.75 -3.81
CA ALA A 122 1.98 -1.60 -4.00
C ALA A 122 2.63 -2.97 -4.06
N VAL A 123 3.13 -3.34 -5.22
CA VAL A 123 3.66 -4.67 -5.50
C VAL A 123 5.11 -4.57 -5.95
N ILE A 124 5.89 -5.60 -5.63
CA ILE A 124 7.21 -5.83 -6.20
C ILE A 124 7.10 -6.99 -7.19
N GLY A 125 7.45 -6.75 -8.44
CA GLY A 125 7.48 -7.81 -9.44
C GLY A 125 8.76 -8.63 -9.33
N LYS A 126 8.66 -9.88 -9.79
CA LYS A 126 9.69 -10.90 -9.61
C LYS A 126 10.79 -10.80 -10.66
N ASN A 127 10.46 -10.28 -11.85
CA ASN A 127 11.33 -10.06 -13.00
C ASN A 127 10.63 -9.11 -14.01
N LYS A 128 11.33 -8.67 -15.06
CA LYS A 128 10.78 -7.77 -16.10
C LYS A 128 9.55 -8.35 -16.81
N GLU A 129 9.51 -9.67 -16.98
CA GLU A 129 8.37 -10.38 -17.60
C GLU A 129 7.11 -10.29 -16.73
N SER A 130 7.24 -10.41 -15.40
CA SER A 130 6.15 -10.30 -14.42
C SER A 130 5.70 -8.86 -14.15
N TYR A 131 6.57 -7.86 -14.37
CA TYR A 131 6.16 -6.46 -14.45
C TYR A 131 5.44 -6.16 -15.77
N GLY A 132 5.57 -7.00 -16.80
CA GLY A 132 5.00 -6.79 -18.13
C GLY A 132 5.67 -5.66 -18.93
N ILE A 133 5.28 -5.55 -20.20
CA ILE A 133 5.78 -4.55 -21.19
C ILE A 133 5.42 -3.09 -20.79
N ASP A 134 4.46 -2.89 -19.88
CA ASP A 134 3.95 -1.58 -19.49
C ASP A 134 4.29 -1.23 -18.05
N SER A 135 5.57 -1.19 -17.68
CA SER A 135 5.97 -0.75 -16.32
C SER A 135 5.82 0.75 -16.10
N TYR A 136 5.48 1.52 -17.14
CA TYR A 136 5.44 3.00 -17.11
C TYR A 136 6.76 3.63 -16.61
N GLY A 137 7.89 2.95 -16.87
CA GLY A 137 9.22 3.40 -16.43
C GLY A 137 9.56 3.08 -14.97
N VAL A 138 8.75 2.26 -14.28
CA VAL A 138 9.05 1.78 -12.93
C VAL A 138 10.04 0.61 -13.00
N ASP A 139 11.10 0.67 -12.20
CA ASP A 139 12.12 -0.38 -12.09
C ASP A 139 11.60 -1.59 -11.30
N THR A 140 12.11 -2.78 -11.61
CA THR A 140 11.57 -4.03 -11.04
C THR A 140 11.89 -4.26 -9.57
N ASP A 141 12.81 -3.48 -9.02
CA ASP A 141 13.24 -3.54 -7.62
C ASP A 141 12.50 -2.53 -6.72
N LEU A 142 11.54 -1.78 -7.28
CA LEU A 142 10.72 -0.82 -6.53
C LEU A 142 9.36 -1.42 -6.18
N CYS A 143 9.00 -1.38 -4.89
CA CYS A 143 7.63 -1.63 -4.45
C CYS A 143 6.77 -0.42 -4.83
N PHE A 144 5.91 -0.57 -5.84
CA PHE A 144 5.19 0.56 -6.46
C PHE A 144 3.71 0.22 -6.60
N SER A 145 2.83 1.18 -6.31
CA SER A 145 1.38 1.00 -6.42
C SER A 145 0.90 1.04 -7.87
N PHE A 146 0.18 -0.01 -8.25
CA PHE A 146 -0.41 -0.19 -9.57
C PHE A 146 -1.90 -0.50 -9.46
N PRO A 147 -2.68 -0.31 -10.54
CA PRO A 147 -3.98 -0.93 -10.66
C PRO A 147 -3.78 -2.44 -10.85
N VAL A 148 -4.35 -3.25 -9.97
CA VAL A 148 -4.32 -4.70 -10.09
C VAL A 148 -5.73 -5.29 -9.97
N ILE A 149 -5.89 -6.47 -10.56
CA ILE A 149 -7.03 -7.36 -10.36
C ILE A 149 -6.50 -8.60 -9.65
N THR A 150 -7.20 -9.10 -8.64
CA THR A 150 -6.84 -10.32 -7.92
C THR A 150 -7.86 -11.42 -8.18
N ASP A 151 -7.41 -12.67 -8.26
CA ASP A 151 -8.24 -13.86 -8.50
C ASP A 151 -8.37 -14.78 -7.26
N GLY A 152 -7.79 -14.38 -6.13
CA GLY A 152 -7.73 -15.15 -4.89
C GLY A 152 -6.43 -15.95 -4.72
N GLU A 153 -5.67 -16.14 -5.79
CA GLU A 153 -4.37 -16.83 -5.77
C GLU A 153 -3.22 -15.85 -6.03
N SER A 154 -3.44 -14.91 -6.95
CA SER A 154 -2.45 -13.99 -7.47
C SER A 154 -3.05 -12.61 -7.76
N TRP A 155 -2.18 -11.68 -8.14
CA TRP A 155 -2.57 -10.38 -8.67
C TRP A 155 -2.07 -10.28 -10.12
N THR A 156 -2.87 -9.64 -10.97
CA THR A 156 -2.51 -9.27 -12.33
C THR A 156 -2.56 -7.77 -12.45
N LYS A 157 -1.46 -7.16 -12.88
CA LYS A 157 -1.42 -5.72 -13.15
C LYS A 157 -2.25 -5.40 -14.39
N VAL A 158 -3.00 -4.30 -14.33
CA VAL A 158 -3.68 -3.76 -15.50
C VAL A 158 -2.69 -2.97 -16.37
N GLY A 159 -2.46 -3.45 -17.59
CA GLY A 159 -1.58 -2.84 -18.60
C GLY A 159 -2.35 -2.02 -19.66
N GLY A 160 -1.61 -1.44 -20.61
CA GLY A 160 -2.18 -0.73 -21.75
C GLY A 160 -2.96 0.56 -21.42
N LEU A 161 -2.70 1.18 -20.27
CA LEU A 161 -3.40 2.40 -19.87
C LEU A 161 -2.77 3.63 -20.52
N GLU A 162 -3.58 4.39 -21.25
CA GLU A 162 -3.15 5.68 -21.78
C GLU A 162 -2.84 6.64 -20.62
N MET A 163 -1.71 7.33 -20.71
CA MET A 163 -1.25 8.26 -19.69
C MET A 163 -1.11 9.66 -20.27
N THR A 164 -1.62 10.66 -19.56
CA THR A 164 -1.38 12.06 -19.92
C THR A 164 0.05 12.46 -19.58
N GLU A 165 0.55 13.54 -20.16
CA GLU A 165 1.87 14.09 -19.81
C GLU A 165 1.97 14.41 -18.31
N PHE A 166 0.91 15.00 -17.74
CA PHE A 166 0.81 15.25 -16.30
C PHE A 166 0.88 13.94 -15.50
N GLY A 167 0.06 12.94 -15.84
CA GLY A 167 0.07 11.64 -15.16
C GLY A 167 1.44 10.97 -15.22
N TYR A 168 2.09 10.99 -16.39
CA TYR A 168 3.43 10.43 -16.56
C TYR A 168 4.46 11.16 -15.68
N SER A 169 4.43 12.49 -15.63
CA SER A 169 5.32 13.27 -14.75
C SER A 169 5.13 12.96 -13.26
N MET A 170 3.89 12.70 -12.82
CA MET A 170 3.59 12.27 -11.46
C MET A 170 4.14 10.88 -11.16
N LEU A 171 4.03 9.94 -12.11
CA LEU A 171 4.67 8.62 -11.97
C LEU A 171 6.18 8.73 -11.84
N GLN A 172 6.83 9.53 -12.70
CA GLN A 172 8.28 9.73 -12.64
C GLN A 172 8.72 10.33 -11.30
N ARG A 173 7.96 11.28 -10.76
CA ARG A 173 8.23 11.83 -9.42
C ARG A 173 8.17 10.76 -8.33
N ASN A 174 7.17 9.87 -8.36
CA ASN A 174 7.06 8.75 -7.43
C ASN A 174 8.20 7.75 -7.60
N VAL A 175 8.60 7.45 -8.84
CA VAL A 175 9.74 6.57 -9.13
C VAL A 175 11.03 7.14 -8.53
N GLN A 176 11.28 8.45 -8.69
CA GLN A 176 12.48 9.07 -8.11
C GLN A 176 12.45 9.08 -6.58
N GLU A 177 11.29 9.33 -5.96
CA GLU A 177 11.14 9.23 -4.49
C GLU A 177 11.48 7.82 -4.00
N LEU A 178 10.89 6.78 -4.60
CA LEU A 178 11.13 5.39 -4.22
C LEU A 178 12.57 4.95 -4.46
N LYS A 179 13.23 5.45 -5.53
CA LYS A 179 14.67 5.23 -5.75
C LYS A 179 15.51 5.84 -4.64
N ALA A 180 15.20 7.08 -4.24
CA ALA A 180 15.90 7.74 -3.15
C ALA A 180 15.71 6.97 -1.82
N GLU A 181 14.48 6.53 -1.51
CA GLU A 181 14.19 5.71 -0.32
C GLU A 181 14.94 4.38 -0.33
N ARG A 182 14.91 3.64 -1.45
CA ARG A 182 15.68 2.41 -1.65
C ARG A 182 17.17 2.63 -1.42
N ASP A 183 17.72 3.71 -1.97
CA ASP A 183 19.15 4.00 -1.89
C ASP A 183 19.58 4.41 -0.48
N MET A 184 18.72 5.10 0.27
CA MET A 184 18.94 5.43 1.69
C MET A 184 19.03 4.18 2.57
N VAL A 185 18.19 3.17 2.33
CA VAL A 185 18.15 1.95 3.16
C VAL A 185 19.07 0.84 2.64
N ARG A 186 19.77 1.04 1.52
CA ARG A 186 20.61 0.02 0.89
C ARG A 186 21.65 -0.57 1.85
N ASN A 187 22.27 0.27 2.67
CA ASN A 187 23.29 -0.13 3.64
C ASN A 187 22.72 -0.91 4.83
N LEU A 188 21.40 -0.89 5.05
CA LEU A 188 20.72 -1.66 6.09
C LEU A 188 20.40 -3.09 5.64
N MET A 189 20.44 -3.36 4.33
CA MET A 189 20.04 -4.67 3.78
C MET A 189 21.17 -5.72 3.79
N GLY A 190 22.33 -5.42 4.40
CA GLY A 190 23.37 -6.40 4.73
C GLY A 190 24.09 -7.09 3.55
N CYS A 191 23.73 -6.78 2.30
CA CYS A 191 24.23 -7.44 1.10
C CYS A 191 24.37 -6.43 -0.05
N GLU A 192 25.44 -6.49 -0.84
CA GLU A 192 25.39 -5.96 -2.21
C GLU A 192 24.32 -6.75 -2.98
N VAL A 193 23.19 -6.10 -3.27
CA VAL A 193 22.08 -6.75 -3.98
C VAL A 193 22.41 -6.81 -5.47
N ASN A 194 23.03 -7.90 -5.90
CA ASN A 194 23.18 -8.23 -7.33
C ASN A 194 21.90 -8.94 -7.81
N PHE A 195 20.99 -8.17 -8.42
CA PHE A 195 19.78 -8.70 -9.05
C PHE A 195 20.12 -9.43 -10.36
N GLY A 196 20.67 -10.65 -10.27
CA GLY A 196 21.05 -11.43 -11.45
C GLY A 196 21.20 -12.95 -11.23
N GLU A 197 21.40 -13.42 -10.00
CA GLU A 197 21.59 -14.85 -9.74
C GLU A 197 20.75 -15.32 -8.54
N SER A 198 20.38 -16.60 -8.59
CA SER A 198 19.48 -17.28 -7.66
C SER A 198 19.78 -17.01 -6.18
N TRP A 199 18.75 -16.59 -5.45
CA TRP A 199 18.75 -16.37 -4.00
C TRP A 199 19.13 -17.65 -3.22
N VAL A 200 20.21 -17.60 -2.44
CA VAL A 200 20.50 -18.53 -1.34
C VAL A 200 20.97 -17.71 -0.13
N PRO A 201 20.20 -17.64 0.97
CA PRO A 201 20.65 -16.89 2.15
C PRO A 201 21.88 -17.58 2.76
N ARG A 202 22.99 -16.86 2.91
CA ARG A 202 24.07 -17.23 3.83
C ARG A 202 23.96 -16.32 5.06
N TYR A 203 23.82 -16.96 6.22
CA TYR A 203 23.94 -16.41 7.60
C TYR A 203 22.68 -15.84 8.26
N GLY A 204 22.58 -16.17 9.57
CA GLY A 204 21.44 -15.92 10.45
C GLY A 204 21.57 -14.59 11.19
N TRP A 205 20.50 -13.80 11.14
CA TRP A 205 20.36 -12.52 11.83
C TRP A 205 19.58 -12.71 13.12
N LEU A 206 19.96 -11.99 14.19
CA LEU A 206 19.30 -11.98 15.49
C LEU A 206 18.80 -10.55 15.78
N TRP A 207 17.50 -10.40 16.03
CA TRP A 207 16.88 -9.11 16.36
C TRP A 207 16.85 -8.92 17.88
N ARG A 208 17.34 -7.78 18.39
CA ARG A 208 17.25 -7.40 19.81
C ARG A 208 16.57 -6.03 19.97
N HIS A 209 15.81 -5.87 21.05
CA HIS A 209 15.02 -4.67 21.35
C HIS A 209 15.64 -3.86 22.49
N TYR A 210 15.76 -2.54 22.32
CA TYR A 210 16.08 -1.58 23.38
C TYR A 210 14.94 -0.55 23.48
N GLY A 211 14.41 -0.34 24.69
CA GLY A 211 13.15 0.37 24.94
C GLY A 211 12.98 1.73 24.27
N GLY A 212 11.81 1.95 23.67
CA GLY A 212 11.47 3.07 22.79
C GLY A 212 10.86 2.53 21.49
N ALA A 213 10.04 3.30 20.77
CA ALA A 213 9.34 2.85 19.54
C ALA A 213 10.29 2.68 18.33
N SER A 214 11.40 1.96 18.51
CA SER A 214 12.50 1.84 17.57
C SER A 214 13.02 0.39 17.59
N LEU A 215 13.03 -0.25 16.42
CA LEU A 215 13.72 -1.51 16.17
C LEU A 215 15.12 -1.22 15.62
N GLN A 216 16.17 -1.79 16.22
CA GLN A 216 17.54 -1.69 15.72
C GLN A 216 17.96 -3.02 15.09
N LEU A 217 18.64 -2.93 13.94
CA LEU A 217 19.31 -4.05 13.30
C LEU A 217 20.79 -3.98 13.68
N GLU A 218 21.27 -4.91 14.51
CA GLU A 218 22.69 -5.00 14.86
C GLU A 218 23.35 -6.19 14.14
N ARG A 219 24.56 -5.96 13.64
CA ARG A 219 25.48 -7.04 13.23
C ARG A 219 26.31 -7.41 14.45
N GLU A 220 26.31 -8.67 14.83
CA GLU A 220 27.17 -9.17 15.92
C GLU A 220 28.61 -9.30 15.41
N GLU A 221 29.33 -8.18 15.33
CA GLU A 221 30.79 -8.15 15.27
C GLU A 221 31.29 -7.12 16.28
N GLY A 222 32.31 -7.50 17.06
CA GLY A 222 32.79 -6.72 18.20
C GLY A 222 33.08 -5.25 17.88
N GLU A 223 32.72 -4.39 18.84
CA GLU A 223 33.04 -2.97 18.95
C GLU A 223 32.72 -2.08 17.72
N GLY A 224 31.43 -1.72 17.59
CA GLY A 224 31.00 -0.33 17.35
C GLY A 224 30.75 0.13 15.90
N ARG A 225 29.47 0.48 15.62
CA ARG A 225 28.95 1.77 15.07
C ARG A 225 27.46 1.59 14.72
N TYR A 226 26.60 2.49 15.19
CA TYR A 226 25.13 2.41 15.04
C TYR A 226 24.61 3.47 14.06
N CYS A 227 23.59 3.15 13.26
CA CYS A 227 22.83 4.10 12.45
C CYS A 227 21.32 3.86 12.62
N VAL A 228 20.54 4.94 12.74
CA VAL A 228 19.11 4.94 13.09
C VAL A 228 18.28 5.10 11.82
N ALA A 229 17.29 4.23 11.58
CA ALA A 229 16.26 4.44 10.56
C ALA A 229 14.86 4.10 11.13
N GLU A 230 13.94 5.04 10.97
CA GLU A 230 12.55 4.96 11.41
C GLU A 230 11.70 4.39 10.26
N LEU A 231 11.22 3.14 10.38
CA LEU A 231 10.39 2.51 9.35
C LEU A 231 8.90 2.63 9.72
N GLY A 232 8.17 3.37 8.88
CA GLY A 232 6.72 3.47 8.92
C GLY A 232 6.01 2.16 8.53
N ILE A 233 4.79 2.04 9.03
CA ILE A 233 3.79 0.95 8.89
C ILE A 233 3.98 0.12 7.60
N SER A 234 4.20 -1.19 7.74
CA SER A 234 4.32 -2.14 6.64
C SER A 234 3.55 -3.42 6.97
N VAL A 235 2.63 -3.88 6.11
CA VAL A 235 1.98 -5.20 6.26
C VAL A 235 2.77 -6.20 5.41
N VAL A 236 3.36 -7.22 6.03
CA VAL A 236 4.09 -8.27 5.32
C VAL A 236 3.18 -9.49 5.22
N ALA A 237 2.56 -9.74 4.07
CA ALA A 237 1.91 -11.03 3.84
C ALA A 237 2.91 -11.98 3.17
N GLY A 238 3.02 -13.21 3.68
CA GLY A 238 3.81 -14.27 3.07
C GLY A 238 2.91 -15.45 2.78
N ALA A 239 2.86 -15.93 1.54
CA ALA A 239 2.23 -17.22 1.27
C ALA A 239 3.29 -18.32 1.48
N ALA A 240 3.12 -19.10 2.52
CA ALA A 240 3.75 -20.41 2.66
C ALA A 240 2.64 -21.46 2.54
N LEU A 241 2.83 -22.46 1.69
CA LEU A 241 1.99 -23.66 1.62
C LEU A 241 0.50 -23.42 1.26
N GLY A 242 0.21 -22.47 0.36
CA GLY A 242 -1.15 -22.24 -0.14
C GLY A 242 -2.11 -21.62 0.88
N ARG A 243 -1.58 -20.97 1.92
CA ARG A 243 -2.36 -20.21 2.91
C ARG A 243 -1.90 -18.76 2.95
N VAL A 244 -2.86 -17.84 2.98
CA VAL A 244 -2.59 -16.41 3.14
C VAL A 244 -2.29 -16.16 4.62
N VAL A 245 -1.02 -15.92 4.93
CA VAL A 245 -0.60 -15.44 6.26
C VAL A 245 -0.38 -13.93 6.15
N GLY A 246 -1.27 -13.15 6.76
CA GLY A 246 -1.13 -11.70 6.86
C GLY A 246 -0.41 -11.31 8.14
N VAL A 247 0.74 -10.63 8.04
CA VAL A 247 1.40 -9.99 9.18
C VAL A 247 1.11 -8.51 9.15
N VAL A 248 0.36 -8.01 10.13
CA VAL A 248 0.12 -6.57 10.31
C VAL A 248 1.24 -5.99 11.16
N HIS A 249 2.10 -5.14 10.57
CA HIS A 249 3.07 -4.36 11.34
C HIS A 249 2.70 -2.86 11.30
N GLY A 250 2.44 -2.33 12.49
CA GLY A 250 2.07 -0.94 12.77
C GLY A 250 2.16 -0.67 14.27
N ASN A 251 1.83 0.56 14.71
CA ASN A 251 1.78 0.84 16.14
C ASN A 251 0.71 -0.04 16.83
N ARG A 252 0.88 -0.28 18.14
CA ARG A 252 0.01 -1.16 18.94
C ARG A 252 -1.49 -0.94 18.69
N LYS A 253 -1.92 0.31 18.57
CA LYS A 253 -3.34 0.67 18.34
C LYS A 253 -3.84 0.24 16.96
N THR A 254 -3.02 0.36 15.92
CA THR A 254 -3.36 -0.10 14.57
C THR A 254 -3.44 -1.62 14.52
N SER A 255 -2.51 -2.32 15.19
CA SER A 255 -2.53 -3.77 15.28
C SER A 255 -3.76 -4.27 16.06
N GLU A 256 -4.07 -3.67 17.21
CA GLU A 256 -5.28 -3.98 18.01
C GLU A 256 -6.58 -3.74 17.22
N ALA A 257 -6.68 -2.64 16.48
CA ALA A 257 -7.85 -2.36 15.65
C ALA A 257 -8.00 -3.35 14.48
N ALA A 258 -6.89 -3.73 13.82
CA ALA A 258 -6.90 -4.74 12.77
C ALA A 258 -7.33 -6.12 13.30
N LEU A 259 -6.93 -6.46 14.53
CA LEU A 259 -7.34 -7.69 15.19
C LEU A 259 -8.85 -7.77 15.44
N GLU A 260 -9.48 -6.69 15.90
CA GLU A 260 -10.94 -6.66 16.09
C GLU A 260 -11.70 -6.88 14.78
N VAL A 261 -11.21 -6.33 13.66
CA VAL A 261 -11.82 -6.54 12.34
C VAL A 261 -11.57 -7.97 11.83
N LEU A 262 -10.36 -8.51 11.99
CA LEU A 262 -10.00 -9.85 11.50
C LEU A 262 -10.68 -11.00 12.25
N LYS A 263 -11.03 -10.82 13.54
CA LYS A 263 -11.85 -11.78 14.32
C LYS A 263 -13.19 -12.10 13.65
N VAL A 264 -13.70 -11.21 12.79
CA VAL A 264 -14.96 -11.40 12.05
C VAL A 264 -14.81 -12.35 10.86
N PHE A 265 -13.61 -12.51 10.28
CA PHE A 265 -13.44 -13.14 8.96
C PHE A 265 -13.07 -14.62 8.96
N ARG A 266 -12.68 -15.22 10.09
CA ARG A 266 -12.34 -16.66 10.24
C ARG A 266 -11.49 -17.33 9.12
N PRO A 267 -10.41 -16.76 8.52
CA PRO A 267 -9.34 -17.61 7.99
C PRO A 267 -8.39 -17.99 9.15
N GLN A 268 -7.60 -19.05 9.00
CA GLN A 268 -6.52 -19.37 9.93
C GLN A 268 -5.48 -18.24 9.93
N VAL A 269 -5.64 -17.28 10.83
CA VAL A 269 -4.71 -16.17 11.04
C VAL A 269 -3.57 -16.68 11.90
N VAL A 270 -2.34 -16.57 11.41
CA VAL A 270 -1.16 -16.80 12.24
C VAL A 270 -0.83 -15.49 12.94
N TYR A 271 -0.78 -15.54 14.27
CA TYR A 271 -0.63 -14.38 15.14
C TYR A 271 0.86 -14.04 15.28
N LEU A 272 1.20 -12.75 15.21
CA LEU A 272 2.48 -12.22 15.68
C LEU A 272 2.18 -11.12 16.68
N GLU A 273 2.14 -11.48 17.96
CA GLU A 273 2.05 -10.51 19.05
C GLU A 273 3.47 -10.06 19.40
N ALA A 274 3.75 -8.77 19.24
CA ALA A 274 4.99 -8.14 19.67
C ALA A 274 4.68 -7.25 20.87
N ASP A 275 5.17 -7.62 22.06
CA ASP A 275 5.24 -6.70 23.19
C ASP A 275 6.65 -6.08 23.28
N ALA A 276 6.86 -5.16 24.23
CA ALA A 276 8.14 -4.47 24.40
C ALA A 276 9.34 -5.39 24.71
N THR A 277 9.12 -6.69 24.90
CA THR A 277 10.06 -7.66 25.45
C THR A 277 10.03 -9.05 24.80
N SER A 278 9.01 -9.41 24.02
CA SER A 278 8.89 -10.75 23.42
C SER A 278 7.98 -10.80 22.19
N PHE A 279 8.21 -11.82 21.35
CA PHE A 279 7.28 -12.23 20.28
C PHE A 279 6.62 -13.55 20.67
N ARG A 280 5.29 -13.61 20.57
CA ARG A 280 4.53 -14.86 20.74
C ARG A 280 3.79 -15.19 19.45
N LEU A 281 4.07 -16.38 18.94
CA LEU A 281 3.43 -16.94 17.76
C LEU A 281 2.34 -17.90 18.26
N THR A 282 1.09 -17.47 18.13
CA THR A 282 -0.06 -18.30 18.47
C THR A 282 -0.73 -18.69 17.15
N ALA A 283 -1.29 -19.89 17.07
CA ALA A 283 -2.12 -20.33 15.96
C ALA A 283 -3.46 -20.77 16.55
N GLU A 284 -4.57 -20.29 16.00
CA GLU A 284 -5.91 -20.87 16.21
C GLU A 284 -6.31 -21.71 15.00
#